data_AF-A0A6L9JLV9-F1
#
_entry.id   AF-A0A6L9JLV9-F1
#
_cell.length_a   1.000
_cell.length_b   1.000
_cell.length_c   1.000
_cell.angle_alpha   90.00
_cell.angle_beta   90.00
_cell.angle_gamma   90.00
#
_symmetry.space_group_name_H-M   'P 1'
#
loop_
_entity.id
_entity.type
_entity.pdbx_description
1 polymer ?
#
loop_
_entity_poly.entity_id
_entity_poly.type
_entity_poly.pdbx_seq_one_letter_code
_entity_poly.pdbx_strand_id
1 'polypeptide(L)'
;MKDIVKNACSDSVRFYVSLISPEHASENFVVEEFWTWRNHIFNYLLPKISDNLEKMNSDNITSPIVLSESETKIIERWQTYSRYDNFSIKEIAAELMEMLDLLNAKLNYNILDKNLAILFAILSEPIIPKTSQKLKEYITHHDIEAFCSLLNLSRPGV
;
A
#
# COMPACT_ATOMS: atom_id res chain seq x y z
N MET A 1 -23.75 -4.84 -9.01
CA MET A 1 -22.29 -4.79 -8.71
C MET A 1 -21.52 -6.03 -9.19
N LYS A 2 -22.11 -7.24 -9.26
CA LYS A 2 -21.40 -8.48 -9.67
C LYS A 2 -20.82 -8.50 -11.10
N ASP A 3 -21.34 -7.71 -12.04
CA ASP A 3 -20.90 -7.78 -13.45
C ASP A 3 -19.85 -6.74 -13.87
N ILE A 4 -19.71 -5.62 -13.16
CA ILE A 4 -18.88 -4.48 -13.61
C ILE A 4 -17.37 -4.76 -13.47
N VAL A 5 -17.00 -5.63 -12.52
CA VAL A 5 -15.59 -5.89 -12.13
C VAL A 5 -15.23 -7.37 -12.22
N LYS A 6 -15.95 -8.15 -13.04
CA LYS A 6 -15.73 -9.59 -13.21
C LYS A 6 -14.30 -9.95 -13.60
N ASN A 7 -13.61 -9.03 -14.28
CA ASN A 7 -12.22 -9.18 -14.73
C ASN A 7 -11.19 -8.51 -13.79
N ALA A 8 -11.63 -7.85 -12.72
CA ALA A 8 -10.75 -7.19 -11.77
C ALA A 8 -10.43 -8.11 -10.58
N CYS A 9 -9.22 -7.99 -10.01
CA CYS A 9 -8.89 -8.74 -8.81
C CYS A 9 -9.61 -8.12 -7.59
N SER A 10 -9.90 -8.94 -6.59
CA SER A 10 -10.63 -8.52 -5.38
C SER A 10 -10.00 -7.30 -4.70
N ASP A 11 -8.67 -7.25 -4.66
CA ASP A 11 -7.92 -6.20 -3.97
C ASP A 11 -8.06 -4.85 -4.69
N SER A 12 -8.03 -4.84 -6.03
CA SER A 12 -8.25 -3.61 -6.79
C SER A 12 -9.64 -3.01 -6.54
N VAL A 13 -10.67 -3.86 -6.46
CA VAL A 13 -12.03 -3.39 -6.15
C VAL A 13 -12.12 -2.89 -4.72
N ARG A 14 -11.59 -3.65 -3.75
CA ARG A 14 -11.58 -3.28 -2.33
C ARG A 14 -10.91 -1.92 -2.12
N PHE A 15 -9.75 -1.72 -2.73
CA PHE A 15 -8.99 -0.49 -2.56
C PHE A 15 -9.69 0.70 -3.20
N TYR A 16 -10.18 0.57 -4.44
CA TYR A 16 -10.91 1.66 -5.09
C TYR A 16 -12.18 2.05 -4.32
N VAL A 17 -12.98 1.05 -3.91
CA VAL A 17 -14.20 1.31 -3.14
C VAL A 17 -13.88 1.94 -1.79
N SER A 18 -12.74 1.62 -1.19
CA SER A 18 -12.28 2.29 0.03
C SER A 18 -11.99 3.77 -0.23
N LEU A 19 -11.29 4.09 -1.34
CA LEU A 19 -11.00 5.48 -1.74
C LEU A 19 -12.25 6.33 -1.95
N ILE A 20 -13.32 5.73 -2.46
CA ILE A 20 -14.60 6.42 -2.72
C ILE A 20 -15.68 6.14 -1.66
N SER A 21 -15.29 5.68 -0.47
CA SER A 21 -16.23 5.34 0.61
C SER A 21 -17.03 6.59 1.03
N PRO A 22 -18.38 6.53 1.11
CA PRO A 22 -19.21 7.70 1.35
C PRO A 22 -19.30 8.07 2.83
N GLU A 23 -18.17 8.38 3.46
CA GLU A 23 -18.10 8.70 4.90
C GLU A 23 -18.42 10.16 5.21
N HIS A 24 -18.11 11.06 4.28
CA HIS A 24 -18.34 12.52 4.42
C HIS A 24 -19.19 13.12 3.30
N ALA A 25 -19.20 12.48 2.13
CA ALA A 25 -20.01 12.88 0.98
C ALA A 25 -20.36 11.65 0.13
N SER A 26 -21.49 11.70 -0.58
CA SER A 26 -21.84 10.65 -1.53
C SER A 26 -20.89 10.73 -2.73
N GLU A 27 -20.20 9.63 -3.01
CA GLU A 27 -19.35 9.48 -4.20
C GLU A 27 -19.90 8.38 -5.11
N ASN A 28 -19.82 8.61 -6.42
CA ASN A 28 -20.31 7.67 -7.42
C ASN A 28 -19.16 6.79 -7.90
N PHE A 29 -19.40 5.48 -7.97
CA PHE A 29 -18.48 4.58 -8.66
C PHE A 29 -18.56 4.82 -10.17
N VAL A 30 -17.52 5.43 -10.74
CA VAL A 30 -17.38 5.62 -12.18
C VAL A 30 -16.49 4.50 -12.75
N VAL A 31 -17.05 3.70 -13.67
CA VAL A 31 -16.40 2.49 -14.19
C VAL A 31 -15.12 2.81 -14.96
N GLU A 32 -15.12 3.88 -15.75
CA GLU A 32 -13.97 4.30 -16.56
C GLU A 32 -12.79 4.78 -15.69
N GLU A 33 -13.10 5.54 -14.63
CA GLU A 33 -12.12 5.98 -13.65
C GLU A 33 -11.52 4.79 -12.90
N PHE A 34 -12.35 3.83 -12.48
CA PHE A 34 -11.87 2.60 -11.87
C PHE A 34 -10.89 1.85 -12.78
N TRP A 35 -11.22 1.65 -14.06
CA TRP A 35 -10.33 0.92 -14.97
C TRP A 35 -9.03 1.67 -15.25
N THR A 36 -9.09 2.99 -15.38
CA THR A 36 -7.92 3.85 -15.56
C THR A 36 -7.00 3.76 -14.35
N TRP A 37 -7.55 3.99 -13.15
CA TRP A 37 -6.85 3.87 -11.88
C TRP A 37 -6.27 2.46 -11.69
N ARG A 38 -7.06 1.41 -11.94
CA ARG A 38 -6.63 0.02 -11.79
C ARG A 38 -5.46 -0.29 -12.72
N ASN A 39 -5.52 0.16 -13.97
CA ASN A 39 -4.45 -0.08 -14.92
C ASN A 39 -3.15 0.60 -14.46
N HIS A 40 -3.24 1.83 -13.95
CA HIS A 40 -2.09 2.53 -13.42
C HIS A 40 -1.51 1.86 -12.16
N ILE A 41 -2.35 1.55 -11.18
CA ILE A 41 -1.87 1.04 -9.88
C ILE A 41 -1.55 -0.46 -9.95
N PHE A 42 -2.51 -1.29 -10.36
CA PHE A 42 -2.39 -2.76 -10.27
C PHE A 42 -1.68 -3.40 -11.46
N ASN A 43 -1.77 -2.82 -12.66
CA ASN A 43 -1.13 -3.40 -13.84
C ASN A 43 0.24 -2.76 -14.15
N TYR A 44 0.56 -1.60 -13.58
CA TYR A 44 1.82 -0.89 -13.84
C TYR A 44 2.65 -0.67 -12.57
N LEU A 45 2.15 0.12 -11.61
CA LEU A 45 2.97 0.58 -10.49
C LEU A 45 3.32 -0.55 -9.51
N LEU A 46 2.33 -1.32 -9.04
CA LEU A 46 2.55 -2.42 -8.10
C LEU A 46 3.48 -3.51 -8.66
N PRO A 47 3.33 -3.98 -9.92
CA PRO A 47 4.33 -4.84 -10.55
C PRO A 47 5.72 -4.22 -10.56
N LYS A 48 5.86 -2.94 -10.94
CA LYS A 48 7.16 -2.25 -10.97
C LYS A 48 7.81 -2.18 -9.58
N ILE A 49 7.03 -1.96 -8.52
CA ILE A 49 7.51 -2.01 -7.13
C ILE A 49 8.00 -3.42 -6.79
N SER A 50 7.20 -4.44 -7.11
CA SER A 50 7.52 -5.86 -6.90
C SER A 50 8.84 -6.27 -7.55
N ASP A 51 9.01 -5.94 -8.83
CA ASP A 51 10.21 -6.27 -9.60
C ASP A 51 11.48 -5.61 -9.00
N ASN A 52 11.35 -4.38 -8.49
CA ASN A 52 12.47 -3.69 -7.85
C ASN A 52 12.78 -4.25 -6.45
N LEU A 53 11.76 -4.65 -5.68
CA LEU A 53 11.95 -5.34 -4.40
C LEU A 53 12.67 -6.68 -4.62
N GLU A 54 12.22 -7.48 -5.59
CA GLU A 54 12.84 -8.76 -5.94
C GLU A 54 14.32 -8.59 -6.30
N LYS A 55 14.62 -7.60 -7.14
CA LYS A 55 16.00 -7.28 -7.53
C LYS A 55 16.86 -6.87 -6.33
N MET A 56 16.37 -5.97 -5.48
CA MET A 56 17.10 -5.54 -4.28
C MET A 56 17.36 -6.68 -3.31
N ASN A 57 16.41 -7.60 -3.15
CA ASN A 57 16.57 -8.78 -2.31
C ASN A 57 17.63 -9.74 -2.92
N SER A 58 17.57 -9.97 -4.23
CA SER A 58 18.55 -10.79 -4.96
C SER A 58 19.97 -10.24 -4.87
N ASP A 59 20.11 -8.91 -4.89
CA ASP A 59 21.38 -8.20 -4.76
C ASP A 59 21.87 -8.10 -3.30
N ASN A 60 21.14 -8.68 -2.33
CA ASN A 60 21.41 -8.60 -0.88
C ASN A 60 21.55 -7.16 -0.36
N ILE A 61 20.80 -6.22 -0.94
CA ILE A 61 20.85 -4.82 -0.53
C ILE A 61 20.15 -4.65 0.81
N THR A 62 20.95 -4.38 1.83
CA THR A 62 20.48 -3.98 3.16
C THR A 62 20.51 -2.45 3.25
N SER A 63 19.42 -1.89 3.77
CA SER A 63 19.30 -0.46 4.03
C SER A 63 18.98 -0.27 5.50
N PRO A 64 19.58 0.73 6.18
CA PRO A 64 19.15 1.06 7.52
C PRO A 64 17.68 1.49 7.49
N ILE A 65 16.92 1.03 8.47
CA ILE A 65 15.52 1.41 8.65
C ILE A 65 15.51 2.84 9.19
N VAL A 66 15.25 3.77 8.28
CA VAL A 66 15.19 5.20 8.57
C VAL A 66 13.94 5.73 7.90
N LEU A 67 13.06 6.33 8.70
CA LEU A 67 11.89 7.02 8.21
C LEU A 67 12.22 8.49 8.01
N SER A 68 11.86 9.01 6.85
CA SER A 68 11.73 10.44 6.59
C SER A 68 10.59 11.05 7.39
N GLU A 69 10.61 12.37 7.51
CA GLU A 69 9.53 13.13 8.15
C GLU A 69 8.18 12.89 7.43
N SER A 70 8.18 12.79 6.10
CA SER A 70 6.97 12.49 5.32
C SER A 70 6.41 11.10 5.63
N GLU A 71 7.27 10.07 5.68
CA GLU A 71 6.84 8.70 6.00
C GLU A 71 6.27 8.61 7.41
N THR A 72 6.91 9.30 8.37
CA THR A 72 6.44 9.35 9.75
C THR A 72 5.04 9.97 9.84
N LYS A 73 4.79 11.07 9.13
CA LYS A 73 3.47 11.73 9.11
C LYS A 73 2.39 10.84 8.50
N ILE A 74 2.69 10.12 7.41
CA ILE A 74 1.74 9.18 6.80
C ILE A 74 1.37 8.08 7.80
N ILE A 75 2.37 7.53 8.50
CA ILE A 75 2.14 6.50 9.52
C ILE A 75 1.25 7.02 10.65
N GLU A 76 1.54 8.22 11.18
CA GLU A 76 0.76 8.82 12.27
C GLU A 76 -0.71 9.03 11.87
N ARG A 77 -0.96 9.50 10.64
CA ARG A 77 -2.32 9.67 10.11
C ARG A 77 -3.00 8.31 9.90
N TRP A 78 -2.32 7.37 9.26
CA TRP A 78 -2.83 6.00 9.07
C TRP A 78 -3.22 5.36 10.40
N GLN A 79 -2.37 5.47 11.43
CA GLN A 79 -2.64 4.96 12.77
C GLN A 79 -3.82 5.69 13.41
N THR A 80 -3.93 7.01 13.22
CA THR A 80 -5.05 7.80 13.72
C THR A 80 -6.37 7.32 13.13
N TYR A 81 -6.45 7.14 11.82
CA TYR A 81 -7.64 6.66 11.11
C TYR A 81 -7.91 5.16 11.28
N SER A 82 -6.95 4.42 11.86
CA SER A 82 -7.12 3.00 12.20
C SER A 82 -7.62 2.79 13.63
N ARG A 83 -7.67 3.84 14.46
CA ARG A 83 -8.23 3.76 15.82
C ARG A 83 -9.74 3.67 15.78
N TYR A 84 -10.32 2.89 16.69
CA TYR A 84 -11.76 2.68 16.79
C TYR A 84 -12.57 3.99 16.81
N ASP A 85 -12.13 4.99 17.59
CA ASP A 85 -12.85 6.26 17.76
C ASP A 85 -12.78 7.19 16.53
N ASN A 86 -11.80 6.97 15.65
CA ASN A 86 -11.52 7.82 14.48
C ASN A 86 -11.51 7.01 13.18
N PHE A 87 -12.12 5.82 13.18
CA PHE A 87 -11.97 4.88 12.08
C PHE A 87 -12.49 5.46 10.77
N SER A 88 -11.64 5.46 9.74
CA SER A 88 -12.02 5.87 8.38
C SER A 88 -11.30 5.00 7.36
N ILE A 89 -12.04 4.16 6.63
CA ILE A 89 -11.44 3.31 5.60
C ILE A 89 -11.02 4.16 4.39
N LYS A 90 -11.73 5.27 4.15
CA LYS A 90 -11.39 6.24 3.12
C LYS A 90 -10.03 6.88 3.37
N GLU A 91 -9.83 7.43 4.56
CA GLU A 91 -8.60 8.12 4.89
C GLU A 91 -7.43 7.12 4.96
N ILE A 92 -7.63 5.91 5.51
CA ILE A 92 -6.63 4.83 5.44
C ILE A 92 -6.23 4.56 3.97
N ALA A 93 -7.20 4.45 3.06
CA ALA A 93 -6.93 4.23 1.64
C ALA A 93 -6.19 5.42 1.00
N ALA A 94 -6.53 6.64 1.38
CA ALA A 94 -5.86 7.85 0.91
C ALA A 94 -4.38 7.89 1.33
N GLU A 95 -4.07 7.53 2.58
CA GLU A 95 -2.68 7.41 3.05
C GLU A 95 -1.89 6.37 2.24
N LEU A 96 -2.50 5.24 1.90
CA LEU A 96 -1.88 4.23 1.03
C LEU A 96 -1.65 4.73 -0.40
N MET A 97 -2.54 5.56 -0.93
CA MET A 97 -2.34 6.21 -2.25
C MET A 97 -1.20 7.22 -2.21
N GLU A 98 -1.08 8.02 -1.14
CA GLU A 98 0.05 8.96 -0.97
C GLU A 98 1.39 8.21 -0.96
N MET A 99 1.47 7.05 -0.29
CA MET A 99 2.67 6.19 -0.36
C MET A 99 2.97 5.72 -1.79
N LEU A 100 1.96 5.32 -2.55
CA LEU A 100 2.12 4.90 -3.95
C LEU A 100 2.59 6.05 -4.84
N ASP A 101 2.07 7.26 -4.64
CA ASP A 101 2.48 8.45 -5.39
C ASP A 101 3.95 8.80 -5.11
N LEU A 102 4.38 8.73 -3.85
CA LEU A 102 5.77 8.91 -3.47
C LEU A 102 6.69 7.84 -4.08
N LEU A 103 6.28 6.56 -4.04
CA LEU A 103 7.02 5.47 -4.69
C LEU A 103 7.11 5.68 -6.21
N ASN A 104 6.01 6.06 -6.85
CA ASN A 104 5.97 6.33 -8.29
C ASN A 104 6.92 7.47 -8.67
N ALA A 105 6.93 8.56 -7.88
CA ALA A 105 7.83 9.69 -8.09
C ALA A 105 9.31 9.27 -8.01
N LYS A 106 9.69 8.41 -7.05
CA LYS A 106 11.06 7.87 -6.94
C LYS A 106 11.39 6.91 -8.10
N LEU A 107 10.44 6.06 -8.48
CA LEU A 107 10.60 5.09 -9.56
C LEU A 107 10.70 5.74 -10.95
N ASN A 108 10.28 7.00 -11.12
CA ASN A 108 10.55 7.77 -12.33
C ASN A 108 12.04 8.08 -12.52
N TYR A 109 12.82 8.03 -11.44
CA TYR A 109 14.28 8.15 -11.45
C TYR A 109 14.98 6.78 -11.32
N ASN A 110 14.26 5.68 -11.52
CA ASN A 110 14.74 4.30 -11.33
C ASN A 110 15.31 4.02 -9.92
N ILE A 111 14.83 4.74 -8.91
CA ILE A 111 15.16 4.51 -7.51
C ILE A 111 13.92 3.97 -6.82
N LEU A 112 14.04 2.80 -6.18
CA LEU A 112 13.02 2.32 -5.25
C LEU A 112 13.40 2.77 -3.84
N ASP A 113 12.47 3.41 -3.16
CA ASP A 113 12.57 3.63 -1.72
C ASP A 113 12.13 2.35 -1.00
N LYS A 114 13.12 1.55 -0.55
CA LYS A 114 12.87 0.23 0.07
C LYS A 114 12.03 0.37 1.34
N ASN A 115 12.28 1.39 2.16
CA ASN A 115 11.60 1.56 3.45
C ASN A 115 10.12 1.88 3.23
N LEU A 116 9.82 2.83 2.34
CA LEU A 116 8.45 3.16 1.96
C LEU A 116 7.72 1.97 1.31
N ALA A 117 8.39 1.18 0.47
CA ALA A 117 7.80 0.01 -0.16
C ALA A 117 7.44 -1.09 0.88
N ILE A 118 8.31 -1.30 1.88
CA ILE A 118 8.04 -2.23 2.99
C ILE A 118 6.88 -1.73 3.84
N LEU A 119 6.85 -0.43 4.19
CA LEU A 119 5.74 0.18 4.91
C LEU A 119 4.42 -0.01 4.17
N PHE A 120 4.39 0.29 2.88
CA PHE A 120 3.20 0.08 2.05
C PHE A 120 2.78 -1.39 2.07
N ALA A 121 3.71 -2.33 1.90
CA ALA A 121 3.39 -3.76 1.94
C ALA A 121 2.77 -4.18 3.28
N ILE A 122 3.22 -3.64 4.41
CA ILE A 122 2.68 -3.95 5.74
C ILE A 122 1.32 -3.28 5.97
N LEU A 123 1.25 -1.96 5.81
CA LEU A 123 0.07 -1.15 6.15
C LEU A 123 -1.10 -1.35 5.19
N SER A 124 -0.84 -1.85 3.98
CA SER A 124 -1.89 -2.11 3.00
C SER A 124 -2.67 -3.40 3.22
N GLU A 125 -2.20 -4.30 4.10
CA GLU A 125 -2.80 -5.62 4.33
C GLU A 125 -4.31 -5.58 4.66
N PRO A 126 -4.83 -4.65 5.49
CA PRO A 126 -6.26 -4.58 5.78
C PRO A 126 -7.12 -4.29 4.53
N ILE A 127 -6.58 -3.59 3.54
CA ILE A 127 -7.31 -3.18 2.33
C ILE A 127 -7.05 -4.15 1.17
N ILE A 128 -5.80 -4.50 0.92
CA ILE A 128 -5.34 -5.32 -0.23
C ILE A 128 -4.54 -6.56 0.23
N PRO A 129 -5.15 -7.48 0.98
CA PRO A 129 -4.43 -8.54 1.69
C PRO A 129 -3.63 -9.46 0.77
N LYS A 130 -4.14 -9.82 -0.41
CA LYS A 130 -3.43 -10.73 -1.33
C LYS A 130 -2.23 -10.04 -1.97
N THR A 131 -2.38 -8.76 -2.28
CA THR A 131 -1.33 -7.93 -2.88
C THR A 131 -0.24 -7.63 -1.86
N SER A 132 -0.63 -7.27 -0.63
CA SER A 132 0.27 -7.11 0.51
C SER A 132 1.11 -8.37 0.75
N GLN A 133 0.47 -9.55 0.79
CA GLN A 133 1.18 -10.84 0.94
C GLN A 133 2.21 -11.06 -0.17
N LYS A 134 1.83 -10.85 -1.44
CA LYS A 134 2.74 -10.98 -2.57
C LYS A 134 3.94 -10.03 -2.48
N LEU A 135 3.74 -8.77 -2.07
CA LEU A 135 4.86 -7.84 -1.88
C LEU A 135 5.80 -8.31 -0.76
N LYS A 136 5.24 -8.86 0.32
CA LYS A 136 6.02 -9.40 1.45
C LYS A 136 6.86 -10.61 1.07
N GLU A 137 6.54 -11.36 0.02
CA GLU A 137 7.39 -12.46 -0.48
C GLU A 137 8.78 -11.98 -0.92
N TYR A 138 8.91 -10.70 -1.29
CA TYR A 138 10.18 -10.08 -1.70
C TYR A 138 10.87 -9.28 -0.59
N ILE A 139 10.30 -9.30 0.61
CA ILE A 139 10.82 -8.57 1.77
C ILE A 139 11.36 -9.59 2.77
N THR A 140 12.52 -9.32 3.36
CA THR A 140 13.10 -10.23 4.35
C THR A 140 12.24 -10.28 5.61
N HIS A 141 12.22 -11.43 6.29
CA HIS A 141 11.49 -11.56 7.56
C HIS A 141 11.99 -10.55 8.61
N HIS A 142 13.30 -10.32 8.67
CA HIS A 142 13.92 -9.33 9.54
C HIS A 142 13.38 -7.92 9.28
N ASP A 143 13.27 -7.52 8.01
CA ASP A 143 12.71 -6.21 7.65
C ASP A 143 11.26 -6.08 8.12
N ILE A 144 10.43 -7.11 7.90
CA ILE A 144 9.03 -7.12 8.35
C ILE A 144 8.94 -6.98 9.88
N GLU A 145 9.71 -7.78 10.63
CA GLU A 145 9.71 -7.74 12.09
C GLU A 145 10.15 -6.37 12.62
N ALA A 146 11.18 -5.77 12.02
CA ALA A 146 11.69 -4.49 12.44
C ALA A 146 10.69 -3.36 12.18
N PHE A 147 10.03 -3.33 11.02
CA PHE A 147 8.97 -2.35 10.73
C PHE A 147 7.72 -2.58 11.59
N CYS A 148 7.27 -3.82 11.80
CA CYS A 148 6.15 -4.10 12.71
C CYS A 148 6.45 -3.62 14.15
N SER A 149 7.69 -3.82 14.62
CA SER A 149 8.14 -3.34 15.93
C SER A 149 8.16 -1.81 16.00
N LEU A 150 8.68 -1.14 14.96
CA LEU A 150 8.67 0.32 14.84
C LEU A 150 7.25 0.91 14.90
N LEU A 151 6.30 0.23 14.26
CA LEU A 151 4.91 0.66 14.14
C LEU A 151 4.04 0.25 15.35
N ASN A 152 4.59 -0.46 16.33
CA ASN A 152 3.85 -1.10 17.43
C ASN A 152 2.65 -1.96 16.94
N LEU A 153 2.80 -2.62 15.79
CA LEU A 153 1.79 -3.53 15.26
C LEU A 153 1.96 -4.93 15.84
N SER A 154 0.84 -5.63 16.08
CA SER A 154 0.86 -7.05 16.44
C SER A 154 1.63 -7.83 15.37
N ARG A 155 2.56 -8.70 15.81
CA ARG A 155 3.37 -9.51 14.89
C ARG A 155 2.45 -10.29 13.92
N PRO A 156 2.71 -10.29 12.60
CA PRO A 156 1.99 -11.18 11.70
C PRO A 156 2.20 -12.62 12.17
N GLY A 157 1.10 -13.37 12.30
CA GLY A 157 1.12 -14.71 12.86
C GLY A 157 2.14 -15.63 12.18
N VAL A 158 2.89 -16.35 13.02
CA VAL A 158 3.74 -17.49 12.65
C VAL A 158 2.88 -18.63 12.12
#